data_AF-A0A136LP03-F1
#
_entry.id   AF-A0A136LP03-F1
#
_cell.length_a   1.000
_cell.length_b   1.000
_cell.length_c   1.000
_cell.angle_alpha   90.00
_cell.angle_beta   90.00
_cell.angle_gamma   90.00
#
_symmetry.space_group_name_H-M   'P 1'
#
loop_
_entity.id
_entity.type
_entity.pdbx_description
1 polymer ?
#
loop_
_entity_poly.entity_id
_entity_poly.type
_entity_poly.pdbx_seq_one_letter_code
_entity_poly.pdbx_strand_id
1 'polypeptide(L)'
;MPNSAVENYLFSALAGTTWFLQFFFYGMGESKLGNGASSWILHMAFIILIANAWGIQLKEWQGVSKKTKVTIALGIATIILSVLVVGLGNALK
;
A
#
# COMPACT_ATOMS: atom_id res chain seq x y z
N MET A 1 -8.34 -2.90 -25.69
CA MET A 1 -7.97 -1.53 -25.27
C MET A 1 -9.24 -0.68 -25.42
N PRO A 2 -9.54 0.26 -24.52
CA PRO A 2 -10.76 1.06 -24.62
C PRO A 2 -10.81 1.76 -25.99
N ASN A 3 -11.96 1.72 -26.65
CA ASN A 3 -12.08 1.99 -28.08
C ASN A 3 -12.48 3.45 -28.38
N SER A 4 -12.56 4.33 -27.37
CA SER A 4 -12.87 5.76 -27.54
C SER A 4 -12.16 6.66 -26.51
N ALA A 5 -11.90 7.92 -26.88
CA ALA A 5 -11.30 8.91 -25.97
C ALA A 5 -12.11 9.08 -24.66
N VAL A 6 -13.43 8.96 -24.74
CA VAL A 6 -14.35 9.09 -23.59
C VAL A 6 -14.12 7.97 -22.56
N GLU A 7 -13.95 6.72 -23.00
CA GLU A 7 -13.64 5.62 -22.07
C GLU A 7 -12.30 5.84 -21.37
N ASN A 8 -11.28 6.33 -22.09
CA ASN A 8 -9.97 6.61 -21.48
C ASN A 8 -10.09 7.67 -20.38
N TYR A 9 -10.80 8.77 -20.63
CA TYR A 9 -11.05 9.79 -19.61
C TYR A 9 -11.83 9.25 -18.42
N LEU A 10 -12.82 8.37 -18.67
CA LEU A 10 -13.60 7.74 -17.61
C LEU A 10 -12.74 6.82 -16.74
N PHE A 11 -11.93 5.95 -17.35
CA PHE A 11 -11.01 5.08 -16.60
C PHE A 11 -9.95 5.86 -15.84
N SER A 12 -9.40 6.93 -16.41
CA SER A 12 -8.47 7.83 -15.70
C SER A 12 -9.13 8.53 -14.51
N ALA A 13 -10.36 9.02 -14.68
CA ALA A 13 -11.11 9.63 -13.58
C ALA A 13 -11.39 8.62 -12.47
N LEU A 14 -11.85 7.41 -12.81
CA LEU A 14 -12.09 6.33 -11.84
C LEU A 14 -10.82 5.92 -11.09
N ALA A 15 -9.70 5.78 -11.79
CA ALA A 15 -8.41 5.48 -11.16
C ALA A 15 -7.98 6.59 -10.20
N GLY A 16 -8.12 7.86 -10.62
CA GLY A 16 -7.82 9.02 -9.78
C GLY A 16 -8.72 9.12 -8.54
N THR A 17 -10.03 8.93 -8.71
CA THR A 17 -10.99 8.92 -7.60
C THR A 17 -10.69 7.77 -6.63
N THR A 18 -10.41 6.57 -7.13
CA THR A 18 -10.06 5.41 -6.29
C THR A 18 -8.77 5.67 -5.52
N TRP A 19 -7.76 6.23 -6.18
CA TRP A 19 -6.52 6.63 -5.53
C TRP A 19 -6.76 7.69 -4.45
N PHE A 20 -7.61 8.69 -4.70
CA PHE A 20 -7.92 9.74 -3.72
C PHE A 20 -8.73 9.22 -2.53
N LEU A 21 -9.66 8.28 -2.76
CA LEU A 21 -10.44 7.64 -1.70
C LEU A 21 -9.58 6.97 -0.63
N GLN A 22 -8.32 6.61 -0.95
CA GLN A 22 -7.35 6.16 0.06
C GLN A 22 -7.25 7.11 1.25
N PHE A 23 -7.37 8.44 1.02
CA PHE A 23 -7.17 9.45 2.04
C PHE A 23 -8.38 9.58 2.97
N PHE A 24 -9.59 9.22 2.50
CA PHE A 24 -10.76 9.12 3.37
C PHE A 24 -10.57 8.02 4.42
N PHE A 25 -10.09 6.84 4.00
CA PHE A 25 -9.80 5.74 4.92
C PHE A 25 -8.63 6.08 5.84
N TYR A 26 -7.60 6.78 5.33
CA TYR A 26 -6.53 7.32 6.18
C TYR A 26 -7.07 8.25 7.25
N GLY A 27 -7.88 9.26 6.90
CA GLY A 27 -8.43 10.21 7.88
C GLY A 27 -9.31 9.52 8.92
N MET A 28 -10.10 8.53 8.52
CA MET A 28 -10.85 7.69 9.46
C MET A 28 -9.92 6.92 10.40
N GLY A 29 -8.85 6.30 9.88
CA GLY A 29 -7.88 5.55 10.68
C GLY A 29 -7.03 6.44 11.61
N GLU A 30 -6.61 7.61 11.14
CA GLU A 30 -5.84 8.59 11.90
C GLU A 30 -6.59 9.10 13.13
N SER A 31 -7.90 9.37 12.98
CA SER A 31 -8.77 9.79 14.09
C SER A 31 -8.83 8.77 15.25
N LYS A 32 -8.59 7.48 14.97
CA LYS A 32 -8.58 6.41 15.97
C LYS A 32 -7.20 6.19 16.60
N LEU A 33 -6.14 6.52 15.87
CA LEU A 33 -4.75 6.31 16.31
C LEU A 33 -4.21 7.49 17.13
N GLY A 34 -4.75 8.70 16.95
CA GLY A 34 -4.43 9.88 17.78
C GLY A 34 -2.99 10.43 17.66
N ASN A 35 -2.12 9.77 16.90
CA ASN A 35 -0.75 10.19 16.61
C ASN A 35 -0.54 10.31 15.09
N GLY A 36 -0.61 11.53 14.57
CA GLY A 36 -0.53 11.81 13.13
C GLY A 36 0.75 11.33 12.47
N ALA A 37 1.90 11.38 13.16
CA ALA A 37 3.19 10.94 12.62
C ALA A 37 3.24 9.41 12.44
N SER A 38 2.85 8.66 13.47
CA SER A 38 2.81 7.19 13.38
C SER A 38 1.70 6.70 12.47
N SER A 39 0.56 7.39 12.42
CA SER A 39 -0.55 7.08 11.52
C SER A 39 -0.15 7.24 10.05
N TRP A 40 0.57 8.31 9.70
CA TRP A 40 1.06 8.53 8.34
C TRP A 40 2.01 7.42 7.86
N ILE A 41 2.99 7.05 8.70
CA ILE A 41 3.95 5.99 8.38
C ILE A 41 3.24 4.64 8.23
N LEU A 42 2.28 4.35 9.12
CA LEU A 42 1.49 3.12 9.06
C LEU A 42 0.67 3.04 7.76
N HIS A 43 0.06 4.15 7.33
CA HIS A 43 -0.70 4.24 6.09
C HIS A 43 0.18 3.98 4.86
N MET A 44 1.34 4.63 4.77
CA MET A 44 2.29 4.40 3.67
C MET A 44 2.78 2.95 3.62
N ALA A 45 3.13 2.37 4.78
CA ALA A 45 3.55 0.99 4.88
C ALA A 45 2.43 0.01 4.43
N PHE A 46 1.18 0.29 4.81
CA PHE A 46 0.03 -0.51 4.44
C PHE A 46 -0.19 -0.53 2.92
N ILE A 47 -0.08 0.62 2.26
CA ILE A 47 -0.21 0.70 0.78
C ILE A 47 0.85 -0.17 0.10
N ILE A 48 2.11 -0.11 0.56
CA ILE A 48 3.19 -0.90 -0.04
C ILE A 48 2.95 -2.40 0.17
N LEU A 49 2.47 -2.82 1.34
CA LEU A 49 2.14 -4.22 1.62
C LEU A 49 1.01 -4.73 0.73
N ILE A 50 -0.08 -3.98 0.61
CA ILE A 50 -1.23 -4.36 -0.23
C ILE A 50 -0.83 -4.40 -1.71
N ALA A 51 -0.06 -3.41 -2.19
CA ALA A 51 0.44 -3.39 -3.56
C ALA A 51 1.30 -4.63 -3.87
N ASN A 52 2.20 -5.00 -2.96
CA ASN A 52 3.01 -6.21 -3.12
C ASN A 52 2.17 -7.49 -3.05
N ALA A 53 1.18 -7.56 -2.16
CA ALA A 53 0.27 -8.70 -2.07
C ALA A 53 -0.51 -8.90 -3.38
N TRP A 54 -1.00 -7.81 -3.99
CA TRP A 54 -1.65 -7.85 -5.30
C TRP A 54 -0.69 -8.27 -6.42
N GLY A 55 0.55 -7.78 -6.42
CA GLY A 55 1.57 -8.23 -7.38
C GLY A 55 1.90 -9.72 -7.26
N ILE A 56 1.87 -10.29 -6.04
CA ILE A 56 2.02 -11.74 -5.82
C ILE A 56 0.77 -12.49 -6.33
N GLN A 57 -0.44 -12.01 -6.01
CA GLN A 57 -1.70 -12.63 -6.41
C GLN A 57 -1.89 -12.64 -7.94
N LEU A 58 -1.53 -11.53 -8.59
CA LEU A 58 -1.51 -11.39 -10.05
C LEU A 58 -0.36 -12.14 -10.72
N LYS A 59 0.49 -12.82 -9.93
CA LYS A 59 1.63 -13.61 -10.40
C LYS A 59 2.60 -12.79 -11.26
N GLU A 60 2.70 -11.48 -11.04
CA GLU A 60 3.59 -10.58 -11.79
C GLU A 60 5.05 -11.01 -11.71
N TRP A 61 5.39 -11.75 -10.65
CA TRP A 61 6.73 -12.27 -10.39
C TRP A 61 6.95 -13.69 -10.96
N GLN A 62 6.05 -14.23 -11.78
CA GLN A 62 6.29 -15.49 -12.50
C GLN A 62 7.23 -15.26 -13.69
N GLY A 63 8.52 -15.54 -13.49
CA GLY A 63 9.55 -15.41 -14.51
C GLY A 63 10.77 -14.61 -14.05
N VAL A 64 10.66 -13.89 -12.93
CA VAL A 64 11.79 -13.15 -12.36
C VAL A 64 12.77 -14.08 -11.65
N SER A 65 14.04 -13.65 -11.56
CA SER A 65 15.12 -14.42 -10.93
C SER A 65 14.80 -14.78 -9.48
N LYS A 66 15.36 -15.90 -8.99
CA LYS A 66 15.25 -16.29 -7.58
C LYS A 66 15.73 -15.18 -6.63
N LYS A 67 16.78 -14.45 -7.00
CA LYS A 67 17.30 -13.32 -6.23
C LYS A 67 16.25 -12.21 -6.09
N THR A 68 15.59 -11.84 -7.18
CA THR A 68 14.52 -10.82 -7.18
C THR A 68 13.37 -11.20 -6.25
N LYS A 69 12.92 -12.47 -6.29
CA LYS A 69 11.85 -12.95 -5.39
C LYS A 69 12.26 -12.85 -3.92
N VAL A 70 13.49 -13.22 -3.59
CA VAL A 70 14.04 -13.10 -2.23
C VAL A 70 14.13 -11.64 -1.80
N THR A 71 14.59 -10.74 -2.67
CA THR A 71 14.65 -9.30 -2.37
C THR A 71 13.27 -8.72 -2.06
N ILE A 72 12.24 -9.08 -2.84
CA ILE A 72 10.86 -8.65 -2.59
C ILE A 72 10.37 -9.19 -1.24
N ALA A 73 10.59 -10.47 -0.96
CA ALA A 73 10.21 -11.07 0.31
C ALA A 73 10.90 -10.41 1.51
N LEU A 74 12.20 -10.11 1.41
CA LEU A 74 12.95 -9.39 2.44
C LEU A 74 12.46 -7.95 2.63
N GLY A 75 12.08 -7.27 1.54
CA GLY A 75 11.49 -5.93 1.59
C GLY A 75 10.16 -5.93 2.33
N ILE A 76 9.26 -6.86 1.99
CA ILE A 76 7.98 -7.05 2.68
C ILE A 76 8.20 -7.36 4.17
N ALA A 77 9.13 -8.26 4.49
CA ALA A 77 9.46 -8.60 5.87
C ALA A 77 9.98 -7.40 6.66
N THR A 78 10.84 -6.58 6.04
CA THR A 78 11.37 -5.34 6.64
C THR A 78 10.25 -4.36 6.96
N ILE A 79 9.30 -4.16 6.04
CA ILE A 79 8.16 -3.26 6.26
C ILE A 79 7.29 -3.76 7.42
N ILE A 80 7.00 -5.07 7.48
CA ILE A 80 6.24 -5.66 8.58
C ILE A 80 6.95 -5.42 9.91
N LEU A 81 8.28 -5.63 9.98
CA LEU A 81 9.06 -5.34 11.17
C LEU A 81 8.99 -3.86 11.57
N SER A 82 9.14 -2.93 10.62
CA SER A 82 9.02 -1.50 10.89
C SER A 82 7.63 -1.13 11.44
N VAL A 83 6.56 -1.70 10.90
CA VAL A 83 5.18 -1.50 11.39
C VAL A 83 5.03 -2.00 12.83
N LEU A 84 5.56 -3.19 13.15
CA LEU A 84 5.52 -3.74 14.50
C LEU A 84 6.29 -2.86 15.49
N VAL A 85 7.48 -2.37 15.12
CA VAL A 85 8.29 -1.48 15.97
C VAL A 85 7.56 -0.17 16.25
N VAL A 86 6.97 0.47 15.23
CA VAL A 86 6.20 1.72 15.40
C VAL A 86 4.96 1.47 16.25
N GLY A 87 4.26 0.35 16.02
CA GLY A 87 3.07 -0.04 16.80
C GLY A 87 3.40 -0.26 18.28
N LEU A 88 4.47 -1.01 18.59
CA LEU A 88 4.93 -1.23 19.96
C LEU A 88 5.40 0.07 20.61
N GLY A 89 6.14 0.92 19.89
CA GLY A 89 6.59 2.22 20.39
C GLY A 89 5.43 3.16 20.73
N ASN A 90 4.33 3.11 19.98
CA ASN A 90 3.11 3.85 20.30
C ASN A 90 2.33 3.25 21.47
N ALA A 91 2.30 1.93 21.62
CA ALA A 91 1.56 1.25 22.69
C ALA A 91 2.21 1.37 24.08
N LEU A 92 3.53 1.60 24.12
CA LEU A 92 4.30 1.80 25.35
C LEU A 92 4.32 3.26 25.83
N LYS A 93 3.65 4.17 25.12
CA LYS A 93 3.57 5.59 25.44
C LYS A 93 2.19 5.92 26.04
#